data_AF-A0A3E0E3P5-F1
#
_entry.id   AF-A0A3E0E3P5-F1
#
_cell.length_a   1.000
_cell.length_b   1.000
_cell.length_c   1.000
_cell.angle_alpha   90.00
_cell.angle_beta   90.00
_cell.angle_gamma   90.00
#
_symmetry.space_group_name_H-M   'P 1'
#
loop_
_entity.id
_entity.type
_entity.pdbx_description
1 polymer ?
#
loop_
_entity_poly.entity_id
_entity_poly.type
_entity_poly.pdbx_seq_one_letter_code
_entity_poly.pdbx_strand_id
1 'polypeptide(L)'
;MKTSNKIIISFLTFAWLSVTAMLLISHQFADYDNIPGVRKVVTSKINLGDFSVVKIEQAAFLKIAPGYINQLDYDELTGADMKPPEVEAIQDYSVRNDTLFIRNLRRASNGNYTLRVNNLKKLIVFNAWEVDLEGFRQDSLSIISANSKLLISKKSKFSYLHLASLKKFDLKFSSADDFELRLSNGQCEVSGGVDQITGIVGNYAELIIPTKIGKLDIDTSENGKLTLK
;
A
#
# COMPACT_ATOMS: atom_id res chain seq x y z
N MET A 1 51.58 15.74 -42.52
CA MET A 1 50.82 14.48 -42.71
C MET A 1 50.42 14.35 -44.17
N LYS A 2 50.80 13.25 -44.84
CA LYS A 2 50.41 12.96 -46.23
C LYS A 2 48.88 12.96 -46.35
N THR A 3 48.34 13.52 -47.42
CA THR A 3 46.90 13.72 -47.67
C THR A 3 46.07 12.43 -47.46
N SER A 4 46.66 11.27 -47.75
CA SER A 4 46.09 9.94 -47.48
C SER A 4 45.70 9.72 -46.01
N ASN A 5 46.55 10.13 -45.05
CA ASN A 5 46.26 9.91 -43.62
C ASN A 5 45.10 10.77 -43.13
N LYS A 6 44.88 11.96 -43.71
CA LYS A 6 43.73 12.80 -43.37
C LYS A 6 42.41 12.19 -43.84
N ILE A 7 42.42 11.57 -45.02
CA ILE A 7 41.24 10.87 -45.58
C ILE A 7 40.90 9.65 -44.74
N ILE A 8 41.90 8.85 -44.37
CA ILE A 8 41.71 7.65 -43.52
C ILE A 8 41.14 8.03 -42.16
N ILE A 9 41.70 9.05 -41.49
CA ILE A 9 41.22 9.49 -40.17
C ILE A 9 39.79 10.03 -40.27
N SER A 10 39.48 10.84 -41.29
CA SER A 10 38.12 11.38 -41.51
C SER A 10 37.09 10.27 -41.71
N PHE A 11 37.44 9.23 -42.49
CA PHE A 11 36.58 8.08 -42.71
C PHE A 11 36.34 7.30 -41.40
N LEU A 12 37.39 7.02 -40.64
CA LEU A 12 37.29 6.34 -39.35
C LEU A 12 36.45 7.13 -38.33
N THR A 13 36.62 8.45 -38.26
CA THR A 13 35.79 9.29 -37.38
C THR A 13 34.32 9.29 -37.80
N PHE A 14 34.03 9.32 -39.09
CA PHE A 14 32.65 9.27 -39.59
C PHE A 14 32.00 7.90 -39.34
N ALA A 15 32.74 6.81 -39.58
CA ALA A 15 32.27 5.46 -39.29
C ALA A 15 31.99 5.27 -37.80
N TRP A 16 32.89 5.73 -36.94
CA TRP A 16 32.70 5.67 -35.48
C TRP A 16 31.46 6.45 -35.05
N LEU A 17 31.32 7.70 -35.51
CA LEU A 17 30.17 8.54 -35.20
C LEU A 17 28.86 7.89 -35.68
N SER A 18 28.86 7.30 -36.87
CA SER A 18 27.69 6.61 -37.43
C SER A 18 27.29 5.39 -36.60
N VAL A 19 28.25 4.58 -36.16
CA VAL A 19 27.99 3.42 -35.28
C VAL A 19 27.47 3.88 -33.92
N THR A 20 28.07 4.90 -33.31
CA THR A 20 27.59 5.43 -32.02
C THR A 20 26.18 6.03 -32.14
N ALA A 21 25.89 6.74 -33.23
CA ALA A 21 24.55 7.28 -33.48
C ALA A 21 23.52 6.16 -33.67
N MET A 22 23.85 5.11 -34.44
CA MET A 22 22.99 3.93 -34.57
C MET A 22 22.74 3.22 -33.23
N LEU A 23 23.75 3.11 -32.37
CA LEU A 23 23.58 2.49 -31.05
C LEU A 23 22.66 3.33 -30.14
N LEU A 24 22.81 4.66 -30.15
CA LEU A 24 21.94 5.55 -29.36
C LEU A 24 20.50 5.52 -29.86
N ILE A 25 20.29 5.54 -31.18
CA ILE A 25 18.96 5.42 -31.79
C ILE A 25 18.37 4.04 -31.46
N SER A 26 19.13 2.96 -31.66
CA SER A 26 18.69 1.60 -31.32
C SER A 26 18.32 1.48 -29.84
N HIS A 27 19.09 2.09 -28.93
CA HIS A 27 18.76 2.09 -27.51
C HIS A 27 17.50 2.90 -27.20
N GLN A 28 17.30 4.06 -27.83
CA GLN A 28 16.12 4.91 -27.63
C GLN A 28 14.84 4.27 -28.17
N PHE A 29 14.94 3.49 -29.25
CA PHE A 29 13.80 2.82 -29.89
C PHE A 29 13.70 1.32 -29.52
N ALA A 30 14.60 0.81 -28.69
CA ALA A 30 14.50 -0.53 -28.16
C ALA A 30 13.31 -0.58 -27.20
N ASP A 31 12.30 -1.34 -27.61
CA ASP A 31 11.15 -1.66 -26.80
C ASP A 31 11.54 -2.71 -25.75
N TYR A 32 12.22 -2.25 -24.70
CA TYR A 32 12.65 -3.08 -23.57
C TYR A 32 11.47 -3.79 -22.90
N ASP A 33 10.27 -3.23 -23.02
CA ASP A 33 9.03 -3.81 -22.52
C ASP A 33 8.54 -4.99 -23.37
N ASN A 34 9.12 -5.24 -24.56
CA ASN A 34 8.79 -6.35 -25.45
C ASN A 34 9.89 -7.40 -25.64
N ILE A 35 10.95 -7.38 -24.81
CA ILE A 35 11.98 -8.43 -24.85
C ILE A 35 11.40 -9.77 -24.36
N PRO A 36 11.42 -10.85 -25.17
CA PRO A 36 11.04 -12.18 -24.72
C PRO A 36 12.07 -12.69 -23.70
N GLY A 37 11.62 -13.24 -22.57
CA GLY A 37 12.52 -13.67 -21.48
C GLY A 37 12.44 -12.84 -20.20
N VAL A 38 11.99 -11.58 -20.29
CA VAL A 38 12.03 -10.64 -19.17
C VAL A 38 10.77 -10.77 -18.31
N ARG A 39 10.93 -10.74 -16.98
CA ARG A 39 9.81 -10.65 -16.03
C ARG A 39 9.12 -9.31 -16.18
N LYS A 40 7.80 -9.30 -16.33
CA LYS A 40 6.98 -8.12 -16.52
C LYS A 40 5.84 -8.12 -15.51
N VAL A 41 5.42 -6.93 -15.10
CA VAL A 41 4.21 -6.73 -14.30
C VAL A 41 3.11 -6.31 -15.25
N VAL A 42 2.04 -7.10 -15.32
CA VAL A 42 0.83 -6.76 -16.06
C VAL A 42 -0.20 -6.30 -15.05
N THR A 43 -0.61 -5.04 -15.14
CA THR A 43 -1.63 -4.47 -14.25
C THR A 43 -3.00 -4.50 -14.93
N SER A 44 -3.93 -5.27 -14.38
CA SER A 44 -5.35 -5.15 -14.68
C SER A 44 -5.98 -4.07 -13.81
N LYS A 45 -6.81 -3.22 -14.39
CA LYS A 45 -7.42 -2.07 -13.71
C LYS A 45 -8.93 -2.12 -13.84
N ILE A 46 -9.63 -2.09 -12.71
CA ILE A 46 -11.09 -2.11 -12.68
C ILE A 46 -11.59 -0.86 -11.98
N ASN A 47 -12.26 0.00 -12.75
CA ASN A 47 -12.88 1.20 -12.19
C ASN A 47 -14.07 0.79 -11.31
N LEU A 48 -14.11 1.34 -10.11
CA LEU A 48 -15.18 1.14 -9.16
C LEU A 48 -16.08 2.37 -9.14
N GLY A 49 -17.35 2.17 -8.77
CA GLY A 49 -18.25 3.30 -8.51
C GLY A 49 -17.82 4.14 -7.31
N ASP A 50 -18.55 5.20 -7.04
CA ASP A 50 -18.29 6.07 -5.90
C ASP A 50 -18.61 5.36 -4.57
N PHE A 51 -17.71 5.51 -3.61
CA PHE A 51 -17.87 5.06 -2.23
C PHE A 51 -16.93 5.85 -1.32
N SER A 52 -17.29 5.93 -0.05
CA SER A 52 -16.46 6.49 1.02
C SER A 52 -16.20 5.52 2.18
N VAL A 53 -16.89 4.38 2.17
CA VAL A 53 -16.75 3.31 3.15
C VAL A 53 -16.22 2.05 2.48
N VAL A 54 -15.25 1.38 3.11
CA VAL A 54 -14.75 0.08 2.67
C VAL A 54 -15.01 -0.93 3.77
N LYS A 55 -15.70 -2.03 3.44
CA LYS A 55 -15.93 -3.16 4.33
C LYS A 55 -15.31 -4.41 3.74
N ILE A 56 -14.34 -4.98 4.45
CA ILE A 56 -13.61 -6.21 4.10
C ILE A 56 -14.08 -7.30 5.06
N GLU A 57 -14.67 -8.36 4.52
CA GLU A 57 -15.10 -9.53 5.28
C GLU A 57 -14.02 -10.62 5.30
N GLN A 58 -13.25 -10.70 4.21
CA GLN A 58 -12.09 -11.56 4.09
C GLN A 58 -11.14 -11.02 2.99
N ALA A 59 -9.85 -10.93 3.32
CA ALA A 59 -8.81 -10.62 2.35
C ALA A 59 -7.47 -11.27 2.73
N ALA A 60 -6.72 -11.77 1.76
CA ALA A 60 -5.37 -12.28 2.02
C ALA A 60 -4.37 -11.12 2.21
N PHE A 61 -4.15 -10.34 1.17
CA PHE A 61 -3.30 -9.16 1.22
C PHE A 61 -3.96 -8.08 0.39
N LEU A 62 -4.18 -6.91 0.98
CA LEU A 62 -4.73 -5.77 0.28
C LEU A 62 -3.96 -4.51 0.65
N LYS A 63 -3.36 -3.87 -0.35
CA LYS A 63 -2.90 -2.50 -0.23
C LYS A 63 -4.05 -1.56 -0.51
N ILE A 64 -4.21 -0.53 0.32
CA ILE A 64 -5.14 0.57 0.09
C ILE A 64 -4.31 1.84 0.00
N ALA A 65 -4.49 2.61 -1.07
CA ALA A 65 -3.75 3.83 -1.33
C ALA A 65 -4.67 4.94 -1.85
N PRO A 66 -4.30 6.22 -1.68
CA PRO A 66 -5.04 7.31 -2.29
C PRO A 66 -4.95 7.22 -3.83
N GLY A 67 -6.04 7.61 -4.50
CA GLY A 67 -6.10 7.71 -5.96
C GLY A 67 -7.08 8.76 -6.42
N TYR A 68 -6.94 9.25 -7.66
CA TYR A 68 -7.87 10.24 -8.22
C TYR A 68 -9.27 9.67 -8.50
N ILE A 69 -9.34 8.35 -8.70
CA ILE A 69 -10.57 7.60 -8.92
C ILE A 69 -10.55 6.36 -8.03
N ASN A 70 -11.75 5.84 -7.75
CA ASN A 70 -11.90 4.56 -7.09
C ASN A 70 -11.60 3.44 -8.10
N GLN A 71 -10.61 2.60 -7.79
CA GLN A 71 -10.13 1.59 -8.73
C GLN A 71 -9.51 0.41 -7.97
N LEU A 72 -9.79 -0.81 -8.43
CA LEU A 72 -9.09 -2.01 -7.98
C LEU A 72 -8.06 -2.38 -9.05
N ASP A 73 -6.78 -2.27 -8.69
CA ASP A 73 -5.66 -2.72 -9.49
C ASP A 73 -5.29 -4.15 -9.06
N TYR A 74 -5.03 -5.01 -10.05
CA TYR A 74 -4.41 -6.31 -9.85
C TYR A 74 -3.12 -6.39 -10.67
N ASP A 75 -1.99 -6.40 -9.97
CA ASP A 75 -0.67 -6.54 -10.57
C ASP A 75 -0.32 -8.02 -10.64
N GLU A 76 -0.08 -8.56 -11.83
CA GLU A 76 0.35 -9.93 -12.05
C GLU A 76 1.76 -9.97 -12.64
N LEU A 77 2.65 -10.73 -12.00
CA LEU A 77 3.98 -11.02 -12.52
C LEU A 77 3.90 -12.15 -13.55
N THR A 78 4.39 -11.88 -14.77
CA THR A 78 4.47 -12.83 -15.88
C THR A 78 5.88 -12.83 -16.50
N GLY A 79 6.32 -13.92 -17.12
CA GLY A 79 7.66 -14.02 -17.70
C GLY A 79 8.16 -15.46 -17.89
N ALA A 80 9.32 -15.60 -18.55
CA ALA A 80 9.73 -16.82 -19.26
C ALA A 80 9.88 -18.11 -18.43
N ASP A 81 9.98 -18.02 -17.10
CA ASP A 81 10.09 -19.19 -16.23
C ASP A 81 9.03 -19.23 -15.11
N MET A 82 8.02 -18.34 -15.17
CA MET A 82 6.95 -18.35 -14.17
C MET A 82 5.93 -19.44 -14.51
N LYS A 83 5.88 -20.44 -13.64
CA LYS A 83 4.76 -21.40 -13.65
C LYS A 83 3.46 -20.63 -13.40
N PRO A 84 2.36 -20.99 -14.08
CA PRO A 84 1.04 -20.49 -13.72
C PRO A 84 0.79 -20.70 -12.22
N PRO A 85 0.14 -19.75 -11.55
CA PRO A 85 -0.17 -19.92 -10.13
C PRO A 85 -1.05 -21.15 -9.92
N GLU A 86 -0.74 -21.95 -8.90
CA GLU A 86 -1.55 -23.14 -8.55
C GLU A 86 -2.98 -22.78 -8.13
N VAL A 87 -3.16 -21.53 -7.68
CA VAL A 87 -4.42 -21.00 -7.17
C VAL A 87 -4.72 -19.70 -7.89
N GLU A 88 -5.87 -19.66 -8.57
CA GLU A 88 -6.37 -18.45 -9.21
C GLU A 88 -6.76 -17.39 -8.19
N ALA A 89 -6.64 -16.14 -8.64
CA ALA A 89 -7.04 -14.98 -7.87
C ALA A 89 -8.57 -14.91 -7.77
N ILE A 90 -9.09 -14.60 -6.58
CA ILE A 90 -10.52 -14.41 -6.35
C ILE A 90 -10.81 -12.93 -6.18
N GLN A 91 -11.85 -12.46 -6.86
CA GLN A 91 -12.39 -11.09 -6.79
C GLN A 91 -13.89 -11.12 -6.54
N ASP A 92 -14.31 -11.17 -5.28
CA ASP A 92 -15.72 -11.02 -4.90
C ASP A 92 -15.93 -9.71 -4.16
N TYR A 93 -16.46 -8.72 -4.88
CA TYR A 93 -16.81 -7.42 -4.35
C TYR A 93 -18.09 -6.86 -4.97
N SER A 94 -18.67 -5.87 -4.29
CA SER A 94 -19.79 -5.08 -4.81
C SER A 94 -19.80 -3.68 -4.22
N VAL A 95 -20.17 -2.68 -5.00
CA VAL A 95 -20.38 -1.31 -4.52
C VAL A 95 -21.87 -1.05 -4.40
N ARG A 96 -22.32 -0.64 -3.21
CA ARG A 96 -23.72 -0.24 -2.95
C ARG A 96 -23.78 0.66 -1.72
N ASN A 97 -24.70 1.62 -1.70
CA ASN A 97 -24.96 2.50 -0.56
C ASN A 97 -23.68 3.15 0.01
N ASP A 98 -22.88 3.81 -0.85
CA ASP A 98 -21.62 4.48 -0.48
C ASP A 98 -20.54 3.55 0.13
N THR A 99 -20.71 2.24 -0.04
CA THR A 99 -19.84 1.22 0.57
C THR A 99 -19.33 0.24 -0.48
N LEU A 100 -18.02 0.05 -0.52
CA LEU A 100 -17.38 -1.09 -1.18
C LEU A 100 -17.40 -2.28 -0.21
N PHE A 101 -18.13 -3.32 -0.57
CA PHE A 101 -18.13 -4.61 0.11
C PHE A 101 -17.14 -5.53 -0.58
N ILE A 102 -16.06 -5.89 0.09
CA ILE A 102 -15.14 -6.95 -0.30
C ILE A 102 -15.48 -8.19 0.52
N ARG A 103 -16.13 -9.17 -0.12
CA ARG A 103 -16.48 -10.44 0.54
C ARG A 103 -15.28 -11.36 0.58
N ASN A 104 -14.53 -11.44 -0.52
CA ASN A 104 -13.34 -12.26 -0.62
C ASN A 104 -12.37 -11.69 -1.67
N LEU A 105 -11.19 -11.28 -1.23
CA LEU A 105 -10.04 -11.02 -2.10
C LEU A 105 -8.90 -11.98 -1.78
N ARG A 106 -8.56 -12.84 -2.75
CA ARG A 106 -7.42 -13.76 -2.65
C ARG A 106 -6.50 -13.56 -3.83
N ARG A 107 -5.23 -13.24 -3.57
CA ARG A 107 -4.22 -13.14 -4.62
C ARG A 107 -3.77 -14.52 -5.08
N ALA A 108 -3.36 -14.61 -6.34
CA ALA A 108 -2.50 -15.69 -6.78
C ALA A 108 -1.08 -15.50 -6.20
N SER A 109 -0.23 -16.53 -6.27
CA SER A 109 1.15 -16.47 -5.74
C SER A 109 2.04 -15.43 -6.44
N ASN A 110 1.70 -15.08 -7.69
CA ASN A 110 2.41 -14.12 -8.53
C ASN A 110 1.70 -12.75 -8.61
N GLY A 111 0.61 -12.52 -7.87
CA GLY A 111 -0.19 -11.32 -8.01
C GLY A 111 -0.40 -10.54 -6.72
N ASN A 112 -0.84 -9.28 -6.84
CA ASN A 112 -1.16 -8.42 -5.70
C ASN A 112 -2.34 -7.51 -6.01
N TYR A 113 -3.16 -7.23 -4.99
CA TYR A 113 -4.24 -6.25 -5.09
C TYR A 113 -3.84 -4.90 -4.49
N THR A 114 -4.15 -3.84 -5.22
CA THR A 114 -4.09 -2.46 -4.74
C THR A 114 -5.45 -1.80 -4.96
N LEU A 115 -6.12 -1.42 -3.88
CA LEU A 115 -7.32 -0.60 -3.93
C LEU A 115 -6.94 0.88 -3.88
N ARG A 116 -7.18 1.59 -4.97
CA ARG A 116 -7.10 3.06 -5.02
C ARG A 116 -8.44 3.66 -4.60
N VAL A 117 -8.39 4.58 -3.64
CA VAL A 117 -9.57 5.23 -3.08
C VAL A 117 -9.41 6.74 -3.17
N ASN A 118 -10.42 7.43 -3.69
CA ASN A 118 -10.45 8.89 -3.76
C ASN A 118 -10.71 9.51 -2.37
N ASN A 119 -11.72 9.01 -1.67
CA ASN A 119 -12.05 9.49 -0.34
C ASN A 119 -12.40 8.30 0.57
N LEU A 120 -11.62 8.10 1.65
CA LEU A 120 -11.86 7.02 2.61
C LEU A 120 -12.26 7.61 3.96
N LYS A 121 -13.55 7.55 4.30
CA LYS A 121 -14.05 8.01 5.61
C LYS A 121 -14.00 6.91 6.66
N LYS A 122 -14.29 5.67 6.23
CA LYS A 122 -14.40 4.53 7.13
C LYS A 122 -13.86 3.25 6.50
N LEU A 123 -13.03 2.54 7.26
CA LEU A 123 -12.53 1.23 6.92
C LEU A 123 -12.99 0.22 7.97
N ILE A 124 -13.59 -0.86 7.54
CA ILE A 124 -14.04 -1.96 8.39
C ILE A 124 -13.35 -3.23 7.89
N VAL A 125 -12.52 -3.86 8.71
CA VAL A 125 -11.70 -5.01 8.34
C VAL A 125 -12.00 -6.19 9.25
N PHE A 126 -12.43 -7.29 8.66
CA PHE A 126 -12.64 -8.56 9.34
C PHE A 126 -11.84 -9.65 8.64
N ASN A 127 -11.26 -10.56 9.44
CA ASN A 127 -10.61 -11.79 8.98
C ASN A 127 -9.64 -11.58 7.79
N ALA A 128 -8.90 -10.46 7.81
CA ALA A 128 -7.93 -10.16 6.79
C ALA A 128 -6.52 -10.54 7.27
N TRP A 129 -5.78 -11.28 6.45
CA TRP A 129 -4.43 -11.66 6.82
C TRP A 129 -3.52 -10.43 6.93
N GLU A 130 -3.60 -9.50 5.97
CA GLU A 130 -2.97 -8.18 6.08
C GLU A 130 -3.69 -7.13 5.22
N VAL A 131 -3.93 -5.95 5.80
CA VAL A 131 -4.37 -4.75 5.07
C VAL A 131 -3.40 -3.62 5.37
N ASP A 132 -2.85 -3.00 4.34
CA ASP A 132 -1.87 -1.92 4.44
C ASP A 132 -2.43 -0.63 3.84
N LEU A 133 -2.59 0.41 4.66
CA LEU A 133 -2.99 1.75 4.25
C LEU A 133 -1.73 2.58 4.03
N GLU A 134 -1.48 2.95 2.78
CA GLU A 134 -0.29 3.66 2.39
C GLU A 134 -0.55 5.13 2.07
N GLY A 135 0.18 6.02 2.75
CA GLY A 135 0.35 7.41 2.32
C GLY A 135 -0.93 8.26 2.31
N PHE A 136 -1.88 7.96 3.21
CA PHE A 136 -3.09 8.77 3.34
C PHE A 136 -2.78 10.12 3.99
N ARG A 137 -3.39 11.20 3.47
CA ARG A 137 -3.33 12.55 4.04
C ARG A 137 -4.74 13.13 4.04
N GLN A 138 -5.42 13.09 5.17
CA GLN A 138 -6.83 13.47 5.26
C GLN A 138 -7.23 13.92 6.66
N ASP A 139 -8.37 14.57 6.78
CA ASP A 139 -8.82 15.11 8.07
C ASP A 139 -9.22 14.01 9.04
N SER A 140 -10.08 13.09 8.63
CA SER A 140 -10.64 12.08 9.52
C SER A 140 -10.63 10.69 8.90
N LEU A 141 -10.27 9.68 9.69
CA LEU A 141 -10.46 8.27 9.34
C LEU A 141 -11.02 7.50 10.53
N SER A 142 -12.03 6.67 10.30
CA SER A 142 -12.47 5.67 11.29
C SER A 142 -12.13 4.27 10.80
N ILE A 143 -11.43 3.51 11.63
CA ILE A 143 -11.04 2.12 11.37
C ILE A 143 -11.67 1.23 12.41
N ILE A 144 -12.34 0.17 11.96
CA ILE A 144 -12.81 -0.93 12.80
C ILE A 144 -12.11 -2.19 12.30
N SER A 145 -11.35 -2.87 13.15
CA SER A 145 -10.60 -4.08 12.79
C SER A 145 -10.91 -5.23 13.73
N ALA A 146 -11.11 -6.44 13.22
CA ALA A 146 -11.15 -7.64 14.06
C ALA A 146 -10.50 -8.83 13.36
N ASN A 147 -9.78 -9.65 14.12
CA ASN A 147 -9.08 -10.85 13.64
C ASN A 147 -8.25 -10.57 12.37
N SER A 148 -7.61 -9.40 12.33
CA SER A 148 -6.89 -8.93 11.15
C SER A 148 -5.57 -8.29 11.54
N LYS A 149 -4.60 -8.34 10.63
CA LYS A 149 -3.40 -7.48 10.72
C LYS A 149 -3.64 -6.23 9.88
N LEU A 150 -3.46 -5.07 10.50
CA LEU A 150 -3.63 -3.78 9.85
C LEU A 150 -2.34 -2.99 9.99
N LEU A 151 -1.87 -2.46 8.87
CA LEU A 151 -0.72 -1.58 8.79
C LEU A 151 -1.19 -0.22 8.27
N ILE A 152 -0.68 0.85 8.87
CA ILE A 152 -0.67 2.18 8.27
C ILE A 152 0.80 2.48 8.05
N SER A 153 1.19 2.67 6.79
CA SER A 153 2.58 2.81 6.39
C SER A 153 2.80 4.05 5.52
N LYS A 154 4.07 4.29 5.17
CA LYS A 154 4.52 5.43 4.36
C LYS A 154 4.08 6.79 4.91
N LYS A 155 4.33 7.01 6.21
CA LYS A 155 4.24 8.33 6.84
C LYS A 155 2.90 9.03 6.54
N SER A 156 1.80 8.38 6.92
CA SER A 156 0.46 8.93 6.70
C SER A 156 0.19 10.12 7.64
N LYS A 157 -0.78 10.97 7.30
CA LYS A 157 -1.16 12.14 8.09
C LYS A 157 -2.68 12.18 8.32
N PHE A 158 -3.08 12.34 9.56
CA PHE A 158 -4.49 12.43 9.97
C PHE A 158 -4.70 13.53 10.99
N SER A 159 -5.68 14.42 10.77
CA SER A 159 -6.10 15.35 11.83
C SER A 159 -6.81 14.62 12.96
N TYR A 160 -7.54 13.55 12.62
CA TYR A 160 -8.22 12.66 13.55
C TYR A 160 -8.25 11.22 13.01
N LEU A 161 -7.81 10.26 13.82
CA LEU A 161 -7.93 8.82 13.54
C LEU A 161 -8.63 8.15 14.71
N HIS A 162 -9.73 7.47 14.43
CA HIS A 162 -10.40 6.60 15.38
C HIS A 162 -10.12 5.14 15.00
N LEU A 163 -9.57 4.36 15.94
CA LEU A 163 -9.28 2.94 15.78
C LEU A 163 -10.04 2.14 16.85
N ALA A 164 -10.96 1.31 16.40
CA ALA A 164 -11.63 0.33 17.25
C ALA A 164 -11.24 -1.09 16.84
N SER A 165 -10.94 -1.94 17.83
CA SER A 165 -10.63 -3.36 17.62
C SER A 165 -11.31 -4.23 18.66
N LEU A 166 -12.58 -4.54 18.41
CA LEU A 166 -13.47 -5.27 19.33
C LEU A 166 -13.36 -4.67 20.74
N LYS A 167 -13.08 -5.50 21.76
CA LYS A 167 -12.89 -5.08 23.14
C LYS A 167 -11.42 -4.77 23.51
N LYS A 168 -10.49 -4.81 22.54
CA LYS A 168 -9.04 -4.66 22.82
C LYS A 168 -8.57 -3.22 22.76
N PHE A 169 -9.04 -2.49 21.75
CA PHE A 169 -8.64 -1.10 21.52
C PHE A 169 -9.87 -0.28 21.14
N ASP A 170 -10.03 0.87 21.77
CA ASP A 170 -10.86 1.99 21.30
C ASP A 170 -10.00 3.24 21.48
N LEU A 171 -9.25 3.59 20.44
CA LEU A 171 -8.21 4.61 20.47
C LEU A 171 -8.54 5.75 19.53
N LYS A 172 -8.29 6.97 19.98
CA LYS A 172 -8.46 8.20 19.22
C LYS A 172 -7.14 8.94 19.20
N PHE A 173 -6.63 9.20 18.00
CA PHE A 173 -5.41 9.94 17.75
C PHE A 173 -5.80 11.30 17.16
N SER A 174 -5.34 12.38 17.78
CA SER A 174 -5.51 13.74 17.27
C SER A 174 -4.17 14.24 16.75
N SER A 175 -4.19 14.81 15.54
CA SER A 175 -3.02 15.37 14.85
C SER A 175 -1.84 14.39 14.82
N ALA A 176 -1.98 13.41 13.93
CA ALA A 176 -1.00 12.37 13.65
C ALA A 176 -0.22 12.74 12.37
N ASP A 177 1.10 12.92 12.48
CA ASP A 177 1.99 13.29 11.38
C ASP A 177 3.16 12.31 11.25
N ASP A 178 3.60 12.04 10.01
CA ASP A 178 4.51 10.94 9.70
C ASP A 178 4.09 9.61 10.39
N PHE A 179 2.78 9.39 10.49
CA PHE A 179 2.16 8.36 11.32
C PHE A 179 2.28 6.98 10.68
N GLU A 180 2.71 6.03 11.49
CA GLU A 180 2.70 4.61 11.17
C GLU A 180 2.08 3.84 12.34
N LEU A 181 1.31 2.80 11.99
CA LEU A 181 0.62 1.97 12.96
C LEU A 181 0.68 0.52 12.53
N ARG A 182 0.98 -0.37 13.48
CA ARG A 182 0.93 -1.82 13.29
C ARG A 182 -0.01 -2.42 14.32
N LEU A 183 -1.17 -2.84 13.84
CA LEU A 183 -2.17 -3.53 14.65
C LEU A 183 -2.16 -5.01 14.32
N SER A 184 -2.05 -5.82 15.36
CA SER A 184 -2.21 -7.26 15.34
C SER A 184 -3.21 -7.70 16.42
N ASN A 185 -3.42 -9.00 16.59
CA ASN A 185 -4.49 -9.56 17.40
C ASN A 185 -4.30 -9.42 18.93
N GLY A 186 -3.61 -8.39 19.39
CA GLY A 186 -3.29 -8.15 20.80
C GLY A 186 -2.26 -7.04 21.02
N GLN A 187 -1.72 -6.47 19.95
CA GLN A 187 -0.73 -5.41 20.04
C GLN A 187 -1.02 -4.33 19.01
N CYS A 188 -0.92 -3.08 19.45
CA CYS A 188 -0.98 -1.89 18.61
C CYS A 188 0.31 -1.11 18.81
N GLU A 189 1.21 -1.13 17.84
CA GLU A 189 2.43 -0.32 17.85
C GLU A 189 2.22 0.92 17.01
N VAL A 190 2.62 2.08 17.55
CA VAL A 190 2.48 3.38 16.92
C VAL A 190 3.85 4.03 16.83
N SER A 191 4.12 4.69 15.71
CA SER A 191 5.29 5.53 15.50
C SER A 191 4.95 6.78 14.69
N GLY A 192 5.83 7.77 14.74
CA GLY A 192 5.58 9.09 14.17
C GLY A 192 5.19 10.12 15.24
N GLY A 193 4.79 11.32 14.79
CA GLY A 193 4.32 12.39 15.65
C GLY A 193 2.83 12.25 15.94
N VAL A 194 2.45 12.32 17.22
CA VAL A 194 1.05 12.36 17.64
C VAL A 194 0.89 13.37 18.76
N ASP A 195 -0.01 14.35 18.57
CA ASP A 195 -0.26 15.37 19.59
C ASP A 195 -1.04 14.83 20.77
N GLN A 196 -2.08 14.01 20.52
CA GLN A 196 -2.88 13.42 21.59
C GLN A 196 -3.34 12.00 21.26
N ILE A 197 -3.24 11.11 22.24
CA ILE A 197 -3.86 9.79 22.21
C ILE A 197 -4.82 9.68 23.40
N THR A 198 -6.07 9.34 23.13
CA THR A 198 -7.10 9.06 24.14
C THR A 198 -7.75 7.71 23.88
N GLY A 199 -8.23 7.02 24.91
CA GLY A 199 -9.07 5.84 24.71
C GLY A 199 -8.84 4.73 25.71
N ILE A 200 -9.24 3.51 25.32
CA ILE A 200 -9.22 2.31 26.15
C ILE A 200 -8.31 1.26 25.51
N VAL A 201 -7.46 0.65 26.33
CA VAL A 201 -6.72 -0.58 26.01
C VAL A 201 -7.16 -1.64 27.01
N GLY A 202 -7.71 -2.74 26.51
CA GLY A 202 -8.28 -3.79 27.36
C GLY A 202 -7.94 -5.19 26.87
N ASN A 203 -8.45 -6.18 27.61
CA ASN A 203 -8.37 -7.60 27.27
C ASN A 203 -6.95 -8.09 26.97
N TYR A 204 -6.01 -7.79 27.87
CA TYR A 204 -4.59 -8.19 27.79
C TYR A 204 -3.87 -7.67 26.55
N ALA A 205 -4.44 -6.67 25.87
CA ALA A 205 -3.82 -6.05 24.72
C ALA A 205 -2.73 -5.06 25.15
N GLU A 206 -1.73 -4.87 24.29
CA GLU A 206 -0.63 -3.94 24.51
C GLU A 206 -0.65 -2.80 23.49
N LEU A 207 -0.64 -1.57 23.98
CA LEU A 207 -0.37 -0.37 23.19
C LEU A 207 1.10 0.02 23.36
N ILE A 208 1.86 0.04 22.27
CA ILE A 208 3.26 0.50 22.23
C ILE A 208 3.28 1.84 21.53
N ILE A 209 3.78 2.88 22.20
CA ILE A 209 3.80 4.25 21.68
C ILE A 209 5.18 4.90 21.85
N PRO A 210 5.51 5.94 21.07
CA PRO A 210 6.76 6.69 21.25
C PRO A 210 6.82 7.38 22.61
N THR A 211 8.03 7.51 23.16
CA THR A 211 8.31 8.27 24.39
C THR A 211 7.95 9.75 24.31
N LYS A 212 7.88 10.31 23.09
CA LYS A 212 7.52 11.72 22.85
C LYS A 212 6.12 11.83 22.24
N ILE A 213 5.13 12.05 23.10
CA ILE A 213 3.74 12.36 22.74
C ILE A 213 3.31 13.61 23.50
N GLY A 214 2.46 14.45 22.89
CA GLY A 214 1.97 15.67 23.53
C GLY A 214 1.09 15.40 24.76
N LYS A 215 -0.04 14.71 24.56
CA LYS A 215 -1.01 14.35 25.62
C LYS A 215 -1.39 12.88 25.53
N LEU A 216 -1.40 12.19 26.66
CA LEU A 216 -1.73 10.78 26.75
C LEU A 216 -2.78 10.55 27.84
N ASP A 217 -3.93 10.00 27.45
CA ASP A 217 -5.04 9.68 28.34
C ASP A 217 -5.61 8.30 27.96
N ILE A 218 -4.97 7.24 28.46
CA ILE A 218 -5.31 5.86 28.15
C ILE A 218 -5.83 5.17 29.40
N ASP A 219 -7.05 4.65 29.32
CA ASP A 219 -7.61 3.77 30.31
C ASP A 219 -7.15 2.32 30.05
N THR A 220 -6.41 1.75 31.01
CA THR A 220 -5.95 0.36 30.99
C THR A 220 -6.62 -0.52 32.05
N SER A 221 -7.71 -0.05 32.66
CA SER A 221 -8.39 -0.73 33.78
C SER A 221 -8.90 -2.13 33.41
N GLU A 222 -9.17 -2.39 32.13
CA GLU A 222 -9.59 -3.71 31.61
C GLU A 222 -8.41 -4.65 31.29
N ASN A 223 -7.38 -4.69 32.16
CA ASN A 223 -6.16 -5.49 31.97
C ASN A 223 -5.38 -5.13 30.70
N GLY A 224 -5.42 -3.87 30.26
CA GLY A 224 -4.58 -3.38 29.17
C GLY A 224 -3.14 -3.16 29.62
N LYS A 225 -2.22 -3.11 28.65
CA LYS A 225 -0.83 -2.74 28.88
C LYS A 225 -0.45 -1.56 27.99
N LEU A 226 0.29 -0.62 28.57
CA LEU A 226 0.89 0.51 27.88
C LEU A 226 2.42 0.41 27.99
N THR A 227 3.11 0.49 26.85
CA THR A 227 4.57 0.44 26.76
C THR A 227 5.08 1.65 25.99
N LEU A 228 6.10 2.33 26.53
CA LEU A 228 6.76 3.47 25.89
C LEU A 228 8.06 3.00 25.21
N LYS A 229 8.34 3.50 24.01
CA LYS A 229 9.52 3.14 23.20
C LYS A 229 10.35 4.36 22.79
#